data_AF-A0A3P6DSG7-F1
#
_entry.id   AF-A0A3P6DSG7-F1
#
_cell.length_a   1.000
_cell.length_b   1.000
_cell.length_c   1.000
_cell.angle_alpha   90.00
_cell.angle_beta   90.00
_cell.angle_gamma   90.00
#
_symmetry.space_group_name_H-M   'P 1'
#
loop_
_entity.id
_entity.type
_entity.pdbx_description
1 polymer ?
#
loop_
_entity_poly.entity_id
_entity_poly.type
_entity_poly.pdbx_seq_one_letter_code
_entity_poly.pdbx_strand_id
1 'polypeptide(L)'
;MGRPKVKLAWVEERKRRATVCQRRMKELIQMAEELTIVCDMSACLVFYNRNNGKLVAWPSLEEAQSLIDCYNALPETERNMNADDEESSFIKTITKEIEKKLELSRKAVEELKMDNLMLQIKNGSRMIADLSQTEIEKLKSYASKKIAYYDRELRKQHPNTSGNEPFLEDDDGEMKTYEGESSESDGADNA
;
A
#
# COMPACT_ATOMS: atom_id res chain seq x y z
N MET A 1 24.43 -6.12 -30.06
CA MET A 1 23.17 -5.88 -29.33
C MET A 1 23.33 -6.43 -27.91
N GLY A 2 23.34 -5.57 -26.89
CA GLY A 2 23.53 -6.00 -25.50
C GLY A 2 22.31 -6.76 -24.96
N ARG A 3 22.52 -7.69 -24.00
CA ARG A 3 21.40 -8.33 -23.30
C ARG A 3 20.66 -7.27 -22.48
N PRO A 4 19.32 -7.17 -22.57
CA PRO A 4 18.55 -6.25 -21.74
C PRO A 4 18.68 -6.64 -20.27
N LYS A 5 18.71 -5.63 -19.39
CA LYS A 5 18.76 -5.82 -17.94
C LYS A 5 17.53 -6.62 -17.50
N VAL A 6 17.76 -7.76 -16.83
CA VAL A 6 16.69 -8.63 -16.33
C VAL A 6 16.24 -8.14 -14.96
N LYS A 7 14.94 -8.02 -14.74
CA LYS A 7 14.37 -7.75 -13.41
C LYS A 7 14.47 -9.01 -12.56
N LEU A 8 14.97 -8.90 -11.33
CA LEU A 8 14.98 -9.98 -10.34
C LEU A 8 13.58 -10.14 -9.74
N ALA A 9 12.70 -10.79 -10.48
CA ALA A 9 11.32 -11.06 -10.09
C ALA A 9 10.89 -12.45 -10.57
N TRP A 10 9.79 -12.95 -9.98
CA TRP A 10 9.20 -14.20 -10.41
C TRP A 10 8.82 -14.18 -11.90
N VAL A 11 9.25 -15.20 -12.64
CA VAL A 11 8.93 -15.35 -14.06
C VAL A 11 7.57 -16.05 -14.16
N GLU A 12 6.49 -15.32 -14.45
CA GLU A 12 5.13 -15.89 -14.45
C GLU A 12 4.91 -17.03 -15.45
N GLU A 13 5.38 -16.84 -16.68
CA GLU A 13 5.20 -17.80 -17.76
C GLU A 13 5.97 -19.11 -17.50
N ARG A 14 5.24 -20.22 -17.30
CA ARG A 14 5.82 -21.51 -16.88
C ARG A 14 6.88 -22.04 -17.84
N LYS A 15 6.63 -22.02 -19.15
CA LYS A 15 7.58 -22.51 -20.17
C LYS A 15 8.86 -21.68 -20.15
N ARG A 16 8.73 -20.35 -20.21
CA ARG A 16 9.86 -19.42 -20.10
C ARG A 16 10.65 -19.61 -18.81
N ARG A 17 9.96 -19.75 -17.67
CA ARG A 17 10.58 -20.00 -16.36
C ARG A 17 11.41 -21.29 -16.39
N ALA A 18 10.86 -22.39 -16.90
CA ALA A 18 11.57 -23.67 -16.97
C ALA A 18 12.85 -23.57 -17.80
N THR A 19 12.79 -22.96 -18.99
CA THR A 19 13.97 -22.77 -19.85
C THR A 19 15.02 -21.86 -19.21
N VAL A 20 14.60 -20.76 -18.59
CA VAL A 20 15.53 -19.84 -17.90
C VAL A 20 16.18 -20.55 -16.71
N CYS A 21 15.42 -21.27 -15.88
CA CYS A 21 15.98 -22.04 -14.76
C CYS A 21 17.01 -23.07 -15.23
N GLN A 22 16.72 -23.86 -16.26
CA GLN A 22 17.67 -24.84 -16.79
C GLN A 22 18.96 -24.18 -17.30
N ARG A 23 18.83 -23.09 -18.06
CA ARG A 23 20.00 -22.35 -18.55
C ARG A 23 20.84 -21.78 -17.40
N ARG A 24 20.20 -21.11 -16.44
CA ARG A 24 20.90 -20.50 -15.29
C ARG A 24 21.55 -21.54 -14.39
N MET A 25 20.89 -22.66 -14.16
CA MET A 25 21.45 -23.78 -13.38
C MET A 25 22.71 -24.32 -14.05
N LYS A 26 22.70 -24.53 -15.37
CA LYS A 26 23.88 -24.97 -16.12
C LYS A 26 25.00 -23.92 -16.07
N GLU A 27 24.67 -22.65 -16.26
CA GLU A 27 25.64 -21.54 -16.16
C GLU A 27 26.27 -21.47 -14.75
N LEU A 28 25.49 -21.64 -13.70
CA LEU A 28 25.97 -21.62 -12.30
C LEU A 28 26.87 -22.82 -11.99
N ILE A 29 26.51 -24.02 -12.45
CA ILE A 29 27.34 -25.22 -12.28
C ILE A 29 28.70 -25.01 -12.94
N GLN A 30 28.73 -24.48 -14.17
CA GLN A 30 30.00 -24.21 -14.84
C GLN A 30 30.84 -23.16 -14.10
N MET A 31 30.22 -22.11 -13.57
CA MET A 31 30.94 -21.13 -12.75
C MET A 31 31.50 -21.75 -11.47
N ALA A 32 30.75 -22.66 -10.83
CA ALA A 32 31.24 -23.38 -9.65
C ALA A 32 32.41 -24.30 -10.01
N GLU A 33 32.33 -25.05 -11.12
CA GLU A 33 33.44 -25.85 -11.65
C GLU A 33 34.70 -24.99 -11.84
N GLU A 34 34.59 -23.88 -12.57
CA GLU A 34 35.70 -22.96 -12.80
C GLU A 34 36.26 -22.39 -11.49
N LEU A 35 35.39 -22.01 -10.54
CA LEU A 35 35.79 -21.46 -9.25
C LEU A 35 36.55 -22.48 -8.39
N THR A 36 36.05 -23.73 -8.31
CA THR A 36 36.73 -24.80 -7.56
C THR A 36 38.12 -25.08 -8.10
N ILE A 37 38.30 -25.03 -9.42
CA ILE A 37 39.61 -25.22 -10.06
C ILE A 37 40.55 -24.04 -9.78
N VAL A 38 40.08 -22.81 -9.98
CA VAL A 38 40.94 -21.60 -9.85
C VAL A 38 41.32 -21.33 -8.40
N CYS A 39 40.42 -21.60 -7.46
CA CYS A 39 40.62 -21.32 -6.04
C CYS A 39 41.07 -22.53 -5.22
N ASP A 40 41.21 -23.72 -5.83
CA ASP A 40 41.54 -24.98 -5.16
C ASP A 40 40.67 -25.22 -3.91
N MET A 41 39.36 -25.13 -4.09
CA MET A 41 38.38 -25.24 -3.01
C MET A 41 37.30 -26.27 -3.32
N SER A 42 36.76 -26.89 -2.28
CA SER A 42 35.59 -27.75 -2.41
C SER A 42 34.31 -26.92 -2.36
N ALA A 43 33.41 -27.17 -3.32
CA ALA A 43 32.08 -26.55 -3.35
C ALA A 43 31.05 -27.55 -3.87
N CYS A 44 29.80 -27.33 -3.52
CA CYS A 44 28.68 -28.08 -4.07
C CYS A 44 27.51 -27.14 -4.36
N LEU A 45 26.65 -27.53 -5.30
CA LEU A 45 25.41 -26.82 -5.60
C LEU A 45 24.25 -27.80 -5.55
N VAL A 46 23.15 -27.39 -4.92
CA VAL A 46 21.91 -28.17 -4.84
C VAL A 46 20.75 -27.31 -5.32
N PHE A 47 20.03 -27.81 -6.32
CA PHE A 47 18.90 -27.14 -6.94
C PHE A 47 17.64 -27.99 -6.82
N TYR A 48 16.58 -27.41 -6.25
CA TYR A 48 15.25 -28.00 -6.32
C TYR A 48 14.41 -27.31 -7.39
N ASN A 49 14.06 -28.04 -8.45
CA ASN A 49 13.24 -27.50 -9.51
C ASN A 49 11.75 -27.78 -9.25
N ARG A 50 11.03 -26.78 -8.73
CA ARG A 50 9.59 -26.85 -8.44
C ARG A 50 8.72 -27.18 -9.66
N ASN A 51 9.16 -26.89 -10.89
CA ASN A 51 8.34 -27.12 -12.08
C ASN A 51 8.28 -28.61 -12.49
N ASN A 52 9.32 -29.39 -12.20
CA ASN A 52 9.43 -30.82 -12.56
C ASN A 52 9.66 -31.74 -11.34
N GLY A 53 9.76 -31.18 -10.13
CA GLY A 53 9.96 -31.91 -8.88
C GLY A 53 11.35 -32.55 -8.74
N LYS A 54 12.32 -32.19 -9.60
CA LYS A 54 13.64 -32.82 -9.61
C LYS A 54 14.63 -32.06 -8.74
N LEU A 55 15.39 -32.81 -7.95
CA LEU A 55 16.61 -32.36 -7.30
C LEU A 55 17.77 -32.54 -8.28
N VAL A 56 18.61 -31.51 -8.44
CA VAL A 56 19.86 -31.58 -9.19
C VAL A 56 20.97 -31.18 -8.23
N ALA A 57 21.96 -32.05 -8.07
CA ALA A 57 23.14 -31.81 -7.25
C ALA A 57 24.40 -31.86 -8.12
N TRP A 58 25.36 -31.01 -7.80
CA TRP A 58 26.70 -30.99 -8.39
C TRP A 58 27.74 -30.97 -7.25
N PRO A 59 28.87 -31.69 -7.37
CA PRO A 59 29.32 -32.44 -8.56
C PRO A 59 28.59 -33.77 -8.77
N SER A 60 28.40 -34.53 -7.70
CA SER A 60 27.47 -35.67 -7.64
C SER A 60 26.56 -35.51 -6.42
N LEU A 61 25.49 -36.31 -6.34
CA LEU A 61 24.61 -36.28 -5.16
C LEU A 61 25.35 -36.70 -3.88
N GLU A 62 26.21 -37.72 -3.98
CA GLU A 62 26.97 -38.24 -2.83
C GLU A 62 28.04 -37.24 -2.38
N GLU A 63 28.79 -36.64 -3.31
CA GLU A 63 29.81 -35.65 -2.98
C GLU A 63 29.20 -34.38 -2.40
N ALA A 64 28.10 -33.89 -3.00
CA ALA A 64 27.38 -32.74 -2.47
C ALA A 64 26.87 -33.02 -1.05
N GLN A 65 26.31 -34.21 -0.81
CA GLN A 65 25.86 -34.60 0.53
C GLN A 65 27.03 -34.64 1.52
N SER A 66 28.16 -35.25 1.15
CA SER A 66 29.35 -35.30 2.01
C SER A 66 29.87 -33.91 2.36
N LEU A 67 29.89 -32.97 1.41
CA LEU A 67 30.30 -31.59 1.65
C LEU A 67 29.32 -30.85 2.58
N ILE A 68 28.02 -31.08 2.42
CA ILE A 68 27.00 -30.53 3.32
C ILE A 68 27.15 -31.10 4.73
N ASP A 69 27.43 -32.39 4.87
CA ASP A 69 27.64 -33.03 6.17
C ASP A 69 28.90 -32.50 6.86
N CYS A 70 29.99 -32.34 6.12
CA CYS A 70 31.21 -31.69 6.60
C CYS A 70 30.94 -30.24 7.05
N TYR A 71 30.19 -29.47 6.26
CA TYR A 71 29.79 -28.11 6.61
C TYR A 71 28.96 -28.09 7.90
N ASN A 72 28.00 -29.01 8.05
CA ASN A 72 27.13 -29.09 9.22
C ASN A 72 27.85 -29.54 10.49
N ALA A 73 28.98 -30.25 10.36
CA ALA A 73 29.82 -30.64 11.48
C ALA A 73 30.66 -29.49 12.05
N LEU A 74 30.79 -28.36 11.33
CA LEU A 74 31.53 -27.19 11.80
C LEU A 74 30.79 -26.45 12.94
N PRO A 75 31.53 -25.81 13.87
CA PRO A 75 30.93 -24.93 14.87
C PRO A 75 30.08 -23.83 14.25
N GLU A 76 29.00 -23.42 14.93
CA GLU A 76 28.09 -22.39 14.43
C GLU A 76 28.78 -21.05 14.11
N THR A 77 29.79 -20.68 14.91
CA THR A 77 30.60 -19.49 14.67
C THR A 77 31.35 -19.54 13.35
N GLU A 78 31.84 -20.70 12.93
CA GLU A 78 32.55 -20.88 11.66
C GLU A 78 31.59 -20.98 10.47
N ARG A 79 30.43 -21.63 10.66
CA ARG A 79 29.38 -21.72 9.64
C ARG A 79 28.81 -20.34 9.28
N ASN A 80 28.53 -19.51 10.29
CA ASN A 80 27.80 -18.26 10.09
C ASN A 80 28.70 -17.04 9.85
N MET A 81 30.02 -17.15 10.00
CA MET A 81 30.93 -15.99 9.90
C MET A 81 30.87 -15.32 8.52
N ASN A 82 30.70 -16.11 7.46
CA ASN A 82 30.68 -15.67 6.07
C ASN A 82 29.42 -16.14 5.32
N ALA A 83 28.41 -16.64 6.03
CA ALA A 83 27.16 -17.04 5.42
C ALA A 83 26.35 -15.78 5.08
N ASP A 84 26.41 -15.36 3.81
CA ASP A 84 25.49 -14.35 3.29
C ASP A 84 24.11 -14.99 3.13
N ASP A 85 23.19 -14.62 4.02
CA ASP A 85 21.77 -15.01 3.93
C ASP A 85 21.06 -14.16 2.86
N GLU A 86 21.45 -14.38 1.61
CA GLU A 86 20.83 -13.76 0.43
C GLU A 86 19.34 -14.12 0.32
N GLU A 87 18.98 -15.34 0.73
CA GLU A 87 17.58 -15.79 0.75
C GLU A 87 16.74 -14.93 1.70
N SER A 88 17.22 -14.66 2.92
CA SER A 88 16.55 -13.76 3.86
C SER A 88 16.51 -12.33 3.36
N SER A 89 17.57 -11.82 2.73
CA SER A 89 17.56 -10.47 2.14
C SER A 89 16.54 -10.34 1.01
N PHE A 90 16.49 -11.32 0.11
CA PHE A 90 15.55 -11.37 -1.01
C PHE A 90 14.11 -11.54 -0.54
N ILE A 91 13.85 -12.49 0.37
CA ILE A 91 12.54 -12.71 0.98
C ILE A 91 12.09 -11.45 1.73
N LYS A 92 12.94 -10.84 2.56
CA LYS A 92 12.63 -9.58 3.25
C LYS A 92 12.23 -8.48 2.27
N THR A 93 12.94 -8.38 1.14
CA THR A 93 12.64 -7.37 0.12
C THR A 93 11.29 -7.61 -0.53
N ILE A 94 11.01 -8.85 -0.96
CA ILE A 94 9.72 -9.23 -1.54
C ILE A 94 8.59 -9.02 -0.54
N THR A 95 8.74 -9.45 0.71
CA THR A 95 7.73 -9.28 1.76
C THR A 95 7.39 -7.82 1.95
N LYS A 96 8.39 -6.93 2.04
CA LYS A 96 8.18 -5.48 2.13
C LYS A 96 7.40 -4.91 0.93
N GLU A 97 7.69 -5.38 -0.29
CA GLU A 97 6.96 -4.94 -1.47
C GLU A 97 5.49 -5.40 -1.45
N ILE A 98 5.24 -6.64 -1.03
CA ILE A 98 3.89 -7.20 -0.90
C ILE A 98 3.11 -6.46 0.17
N GLU A 99 3.70 -6.22 1.34
CA GLU A 99 3.10 -5.44 2.43
C GLU A 99 2.73 -4.03 1.99
N LYS A 100 3.63 -3.35 1.25
CA LYS A 100 3.35 -2.03 0.70
C LYS A 100 2.17 -2.04 -0.27
N LYS A 101 2.11 -3.03 -1.17
CA LYS A 101 0.98 -3.19 -2.11
C LYS A 101 -0.32 -3.48 -1.37
N LEU A 102 -0.28 -4.31 -0.33
CA LEU A 102 -1.43 -4.64 0.49
C LEU A 102 -1.95 -3.40 1.22
N GLU A 103 -1.08 -2.59 1.80
CA GLU A 103 -1.44 -1.36 2.48
C GLU A 103 -2.06 -0.33 1.52
N LEU A 104 -1.51 -0.19 0.32
CA LEU A 104 -2.11 0.66 -0.72
C LEU A 104 -3.51 0.17 -1.13
N SER A 105 -3.67 -1.13 -1.32
CA SER A 105 -4.97 -1.73 -1.63
C SER A 105 -5.98 -1.52 -0.50
N ARG A 106 -5.57 -1.72 0.76
CA ARG A 106 -6.40 -1.49 1.94
C ARG A 106 -6.87 -0.04 2.03
N LYS A 107 -5.97 0.93 1.79
CA LYS A 107 -6.33 2.36 1.75
C LYS A 107 -7.34 2.64 0.65
N ALA A 108 -7.13 2.13 -0.57
CA ALA A 108 -8.07 2.32 -1.67
C ALA A 108 -9.46 1.72 -1.37
N VAL A 109 -9.50 0.54 -0.74
CA VAL A 109 -10.75 -0.09 -0.30
C VAL A 109 -11.46 0.76 0.75
N GLU A 110 -10.74 1.27 1.75
CA GLU A 110 -11.35 2.14 2.76
C GLU A 110 -11.84 3.47 2.16
N GLU A 111 -11.11 4.07 1.21
CA GLU A 111 -11.58 5.26 0.47
C GLU A 111 -12.88 4.97 -0.28
N LEU A 112 -12.95 3.87 -1.04
CA LEU A 112 -14.16 3.46 -1.76
C LEU A 112 -15.34 3.21 -0.81
N LYS A 113 -15.09 2.63 0.38
CA LYS A 113 -16.12 2.47 1.40
C LYS A 113 -16.64 3.82 1.88
N MET A 114 -15.76 4.78 2.13
CA MET A 114 -16.16 6.13 2.58
C MET A 114 -16.92 6.90 1.48
N ASP A 115 -16.50 6.78 0.22
CA ASP A 115 -17.23 7.36 -0.92
C ASP A 115 -18.62 6.75 -1.06
N ASN A 116 -18.74 5.43 -0.99
CA ASN A 116 -20.02 4.75 -1.04
C ASN A 116 -20.93 5.18 0.10
N LEU A 117 -20.40 5.28 1.32
CA LEU A 117 -21.13 5.74 2.50
C LEU A 117 -21.64 7.17 2.34
N MET A 118 -20.81 8.07 1.83
CA MET A 118 -21.18 9.46 1.57
C MET A 118 -22.29 9.57 0.51
N LEU A 119 -22.23 8.73 -0.53
CA LEU A 119 -23.29 8.65 -1.55
C LEU A 119 -24.61 8.11 -0.99
N GLN A 120 -24.57 7.08 -0.13
CA GLN A 120 -25.76 6.55 0.52
C GLN A 120 -26.46 7.60 1.39
N ILE A 121 -25.69 8.37 2.16
CA ILE A 121 -26.20 9.46 2.99
C ILE A 121 -26.80 10.56 2.10
N LYS A 122 -26.09 10.97 1.05
CA LYS A 122 -26.55 12.00 0.10
C LYS A 122 -27.88 11.61 -0.58
N ASN A 123 -28.03 10.33 -0.93
CA ASN A 123 -29.23 9.83 -1.59
C ASN A 123 -30.36 9.49 -0.61
N GLY A 124 -30.16 9.70 0.70
CA GLY A 124 -31.13 9.37 1.74
C GLY A 124 -31.33 7.86 1.97
N SER A 125 -30.49 7.01 1.37
CA SER A 125 -30.57 5.54 1.51
C SER A 125 -30.07 5.05 2.86
N ARG A 126 -29.29 5.87 3.58
CA ARG A 126 -28.81 5.60 4.94
C ARG A 126 -28.80 6.90 5.75
N MET A 127 -29.35 6.88 6.96
CA MET A 127 -29.34 8.05 7.83
C MET A 127 -28.03 8.14 8.61
N ILE A 128 -27.61 9.36 8.95
CA ILE A 128 -26.41 9.59 9.77
C ILE A 128 -26.56 8.95 11.16
N ALA A 129 -27.77 8.91 11.70
CA ALA A 129 -28.08 8.27 12.98
C ALA A 129 -27.83 6.75 12.98
N ASP A 130 -27.83 6.10 11.80
CA ASP A 130 -27.65 4.64 11.66
C ASP A 130 -26.17 4.25 11.48
N LEU A 131 -25.24 5.20 11.60
CA LEU A 131 -23.82 4.96 11.51
C LEU A 131 -23.28 4.48 12.86
N SER A 132 -22.43 3.46 12.84
CA SER A 132 -21.65 3.11 14.02
C SER A 132 -20.66 4.23 14.37
N GLN A 133 -20.29 4.32 15.65
CA GLN A 133 -19.30 5.30 16.12
C GLN A 133 -18.00 5.26 15.28
N THR A 134 -17.53 4.07 14.92
CA THR A 134 -16.32 3.89 14.10
C THR A 134 -16.49 4.39 12.66
N GLU A 135 -17.68 4.25 12.08
CA GLU A 135 -17.98 4.79 10.74
C GLU A 135 -18.05 6.30 10.77
N ILE A 136 -18.66 6.90 11.80
CA ILE A 136 -18.73 8.35 11.99
C ILE A 136 -17.31 8.94 12.09
N GLU A 137 -16.45 8.35 12.91
CA GLU A 137 -15.07 8.82 13.09
C GLU A 137 -14.25 8.73 11.80
N LYS A 138 -14.35 7.60 11.08
CA LYS A 138 -13.69 7.41 9.79
C LYS A 138 -14.21 8.39 8.74
N LEU A 139 -15.53 8.58 8.67
CA LEU A 139 -16.17 9.50 7.72
C LEU A 139 -15.79 10.95 8.01
N LYS A 140 -15.75 11.36 9.28
CA LYS A 140 -15.27 12.69 9.70
C LYS A 140 -13.83 12.92 9.28
N SER A 141 -12.95 11.95 9.53
CA SER A 141 -11.54 12.01 9.11
C SER A 141 -11.41 12.09 7.59
N TYR A 142 -12.17 11.28 6.86
CA TYR A 142 -12.19 11.24 5.40
C TYR A 142 -12.67 12.57 4.79
N ALA A 143 -13.80 13.09 5.25
CA ALA A 143 -14.37 14.36 4.80
C ALA A 143 -13.40 15.52 5.04
N SER A 144 -12.81 15.58 6.23
CA SER A 144 -11.81 16.60 6.58
C SER A 144 -10.60 16.57 5.62
N LYS A 145 -10.12 15.38 5.27
CA LYS A 145 -9.02 15.21 4.31
C LYS A 145 -9.41 15.63 2.88
N LYS A 146 -10.62 15.31 2.43
CA LYS A 146 -11.12 15.71 1.10
C LYS A 146 -11.31 17.22 1.00
N ILE A 147 -11.89 17.86 2.02
CA ILE A 147 -12.04 19.33 2.09
C ILE A 147 -10.64 19.96 2.00
N ALA A 148 -9.70 19.56 2.85
CA ALA A 148 -8.34 20.08 2.84
C ALA A 148 -7.61 19.85 1.50
N TYR A 149 -7.86 18.73 0.82
CA TYR A 149 -7.34 18.44 -0.52
C TYR A 149 -7.89 19.42 -1.56
N TYR A 150 -9.21 19.59 -1.61
CA TYR A 150 -9.84 20.50 -2.59
C TYR A 150 -9.47 21.96 -2.32
N ASP A 151 -9.37 22.40 -1.05
CA ASP A 151 -8.90 23.74 -0.72
C ASP A 151 -7.46 24.00 -1.20
N ARG A 152 -6.60 22.98 -1.14
CA ARG A 152 -5.23 23.09 -1.69
C ARG A 152 -5.24 23.14 -3.20
N GLU A 153 -6.10 22.35 -3.84
CA GLU A 153 -6.19 22.30 -5.30
C GLU A 153 -6.75 23.61 -5.88
N LEU A 154 -7.77 24.19 -5.25
CA LEU A 154 -8.33 25.50 -5.61
C LEU A 154 -7.28 26.62 -5.51
N ARG A 155 -6.45 26.61 -4.45
CA ARG A 155 -5.34 27.57 -4.28
C ARG A 155 -4.27 27.49 -5.36
N LYS A 156 -4.04 26.32 -5.96
CA LYS A 156 -3.10 26.18 -7.08
C LYS A 156 -3.65 26.77 -8.38
N GLN A 157 -4.96 26.75 -8.56
CA GLN A 157 -5.63 27.25 -9.76
C GLN A 157 -5.84 28.77 -9.71
N HIS A 158 -5.99 29.34 -8.51
CA HIS A 158 -6.09 30.78 -8.30
C HIS A 158 -5.00 31.24 -7.33
N PRO A 159 -3.76 31.51 -7.83
CA PRO A 159 -2.64 31.86 -6.96
C PRO A 159 -2.85 33.15 -6.15
N ASN A 160 -3.82 34.01 -6.50
CA ASN A 160 -4.29 35.12 -5.68
C ASN A 160 -5.72 35.55 -6.08
N THR A 161 -6.69 35.35 -5.18
CA THR A 161 -7.79 36.32 -5.03
C THR A 161 -7.56 37.01 -3.70
N SER A 162 -6.67 38.01 -3.70
CA SER A 162 -6.81 39.11 -2.77
C SER A 162 -8.02 39.89 -3.24
N GLY A 163 -9.09 39.80 -2.48
CA GLY A 163 -10.33 40.53 -2.70
C GLY A 163 -11.13 40.34 -1.43
N ASN A 164 -11.00 41.31 -0.52
CA ASN A 164 -11.90 41.44 0.61
C ASN A 164 -13.33 41.33 0.10
N GLU A 165 -14.07 40.30 0.52
CA GLU A 165 -15.52 40.32 0.42
C GLU A 165 -16.10 40.71 1.79
N PRO A 166 -17.13 41.56 1.82
CA PRO A 166 -17.51 42.31 3.00
C PRO A 166 -18.12 41.41 4.06
N PHE A 167 -17.86 41.78 5.30
CA PHE A 167 -18.66 41.46 6.46
C PHE A 167 -20.14 41.62 6.08
N LEU A 168 -20.93 40.54 6.18
CA LEU A 168 -22.38 40.67 6.22
C LEU A 168 -22.69 41.40 7.53
N GLU A 169 -22.96 42.70 7.43
CA GLU A 169 -23.63 43.43 8.49
C GLU A 169 -24.98 42.74 8.73
N ASP A 170 -25.21 42.35 9.98
CA ASP A 170 -26.51 41.96 10.49
C ASP A 170 -27.46 43.15 10.29
N ASP A 171 -28.31 43.10 9.25
CA ASP A 171 -29.41 44.05 9.08
C ASP A 171 -30.59 43.57 9.93
N ASP A 172 -30.64 44.12 11.13
CA ASP A 172 -31.75 44.10 12.06
C ASP A 172 -32.94 44.88 11.50
N GLY A 173 -33.71 44.20 10.65
CA GLY A 173 -35.03 44.66 10.22
C GLY A 173 -36.07 44.63 11.35
N GLU A 174 -35.92 45.49 12.34
CA GLU A 174 -36.95 45.83 13.32
C GLU A 174 -38.07 46.60 12.60
N MET A 175 -39.16 45.90 12.30
CA MET A 175 -40.36 46.47 11.69
C MET A 175 -41.02 47.44 12.68
N LYS A 176 -40.71 48.73 12.53
CA LYS A 176 -41.35 49.83 13.25
C LYS A 176 -42.86 49.81 13.03
N THR A 177 -43.57 49.78 14.15
CA THR A 177 -45.00 50.01 14.30
C THR A 177 -45.37 51.39 13.77
N TYR A 178 -46.33 51.44 12.84
CA TYR A 178 -47.06 52.66 12.53
C TYR A 178 -48.30 52.69 13.40
N GLU A 179 -48.27 53.57 14.40
CA GLU A 179 -49.48 54.05 15.07
C GLU A 179 -50.31 54.87 14.07
N GLY A 180 -51.56 54.46 13.92
CA GLY A 180 -52.60 55.26 13.31
C GLY A 180 -53.69 55.45 14.35
N GLU A 181 -53.64 56.58 15.05
CA GLU A 181 -54.74 57.08 15.87
C GLU A 181 -55.93 57.40 14.96
N SER A 182 -57.12 56.90 15.29
CA SER A 182 -58.34 57.73 15.32
C SER A 182 -59.55 56.98 15.91
N SER A 183 -60.16 57.68 16.87
CA SER A 183 -61.58 57.70 17.28
C SER A 183 -62.16 56.53 18.08
N GLU A 184 -62.02 56.60 19.40
CA GLU A 184 -63.06 57.11 20.32
C GLU A 184 -64.50 56.59 20.14
N SER A 185 -64.92 55.64 20.99
CA SER A 185 -66.21 55.69 21.69
C SER A 185 -66.26 54.61 22.78
N ASP A 186 -66.05 55.00 24.04
CA ASP A 186 -66.52 54.25 25.20
C ASP A 186 -67.53 55.10 25.94
N GLY A 187 -68.72 54.55 26.13
CA GLY A 187 -69.83 55.20 26.82
C GLY A 187 -70.98 54.24 26.97
N ALA A 188 -71.00 53.51 28.08
CA ALA A 188 -72.11 53.49 29.05
C ALA A 188 -72.05 52.23 29.94
N ASP A 189 -71.79 52.49 31.22
CA ASP A 189 -72.44 51.92 32.40
C ASP A 189 -73.60 50.93 32.15
N ASN A 190 -73.59 49.81 32.88
CA ASN A 190 -74.49 49.67 34.03
C ASN A 190 -74.16 48.45 34.90
N ALA A 191 -74.55 48.63 36.16
CA ALA A 191 -74.46 47.74 37.32
C ALA A 191 -75.12 46.35 37.15
#